data_AF-A0A726IHY9-F1
#
_entry.id   AF-A0A726IHY9-F1
#
_cell.length_a   1.000
_cell.length_b   1.000
_cell.length_c   1.000
_cell.angle_alpha   90.00
_cell.angle_beta   90.00
_cell.angle_gamma   90.00
#
_symmetry.space_group_name_H-M   'P 1'
#
loop_
_entity.id
_entity.type
_entity.pdbx_description
1 polymer ?
#
loop_
_entity_poly.entity_id
_entity_poly.type
_entity_poly.pdbx_seq_one_letter_code
_entity_poly.pdbx_strand_id
1 'polypeptide(L)'
;GEHSLEGVITWMHIISGLGLIICGFIMLSWMLTQRGFTYYFSWVGLDFSGIKQDIKTLTSFRLPDAHSGGIASTIQGFGVLALLIVALSGGLWFLLNTMQSNLAETVIHWHKFFTTFIEVYFYAHGAMGVLHILIEKYKSRSV
;
A
#
# COMPACT_ATOMS: atom_id res chain seq x y z
N GLY A 1 3.65 -23.29 -28.10
CA GLY A 1 4.60 -22.82 -27.08
C GLY A 1 4.04 -21.68 -26.25
N GLU A 2 2.75 -21.70 -25.93
CA GLU A 2 2.07 -20.63 -25.17
C GLU A 2 2.04 -20.95 -23.66
N HIS A 3 2.13 -22.23 -23.29
CA HIS A 3 2.18 -22.67 -21.90
C HIS A 3 3.44 -22.22 -21.12
N SER A 4 4.52 -21.79 -21.80
CA SER A 4 5.74 -21.37 -21.12
C SER A 4 5.66 -19.93 -20.59
N LEU A 5 5.07 -18.99 -21.33
CA LEU A 5 5.04 -17.58 -20.93
C LEU A 5 4.09 -17.35 -19.76
N GLU A 6 2.87 -17.91 -19.84
CA GLU A 6 1.90 -17.82 -18.74
C GLU A 6 2.46 -18.44 -17.46
N GLY A 7 3.07 -19.63 -17.57
CA GLY A 7 3.72 -20.29 -16.44
C GLY A 7 4.83 -19.44 -15.82
N VAL A 8 5.69 -18.82 -16.64
CA VAL A 8 6.76 -17.94 -16.15
C VAL A 8 6.18 -16.72 -15.44
N ILE A 9 5.15 -16.07 -16.00
CA ILE A 9 4.50 -14.92 -15.38
C ILE A 9 3.87 -15.30 -14.03
N THR A 10 3.17 -16.43 -13.97
CA THR A 10 2.57 -16.93 -12.74
C THR A 10 3.63 -17.20 -11.67
N TRP A 11 4.73 -17.87 -12.01
CA TRP A 11 5.80 -18.13 -11.05
C TRP A 11 6.52 -16.86 -10.60
N MET A 12 6.78 -15.90 -11.51
CA MET A 12 7.32 -14.61 -11.12
C MET A 12 6.38 -13.85 -10.18
N HIS A 13 5.07 -13.87 -10.43
CA HIS A 13 4.08 -13.27 -9.56
C HIS A 13 4.06 -13.92 -8.16
N ILE A 14 4.07 -15.26 -8.10
CA ILE A 14 4.10 -15.99 -6.82
C ILE A 14 5.38 -15.68 -6.04
N ILE A 15 6.56 -15.80 -6.67
CA ILE A 15 7.85 -15.58 -6.01
C ILE A 15 7.97 -14.15 -5.51
N SER A 16 7.63 -13.16 -6.36
CA SER A 16 7.64 -11.75 -5.97
C SER A 16 6.62 -11.44 -4.86
N GLY A 17 5.41 -12.02 -4.94
CA GLY A 17 4.39 -11.89 -3.91
C GLY A 17 4.83 -12.44 -2.55
N LEU A 18 5.44 -13.62 -2.51
CA LEU A 18 6.02 -14.19 -1.29
C LEU A 18 7.16 -13.33 -0.73
N GLY A 19 8.02 -12.79 -1.60
CA GLY A 19 9.05 -11.83 -1.21
C GLY A 19 8.45 -10.54 -0.59
N LEU A 20 7.35 -10.05 -1.15
CA LEU A 20 6.65 -8.87 -0.64
C LEU A 20 6.03 -9.08 0.75
N ILE A 21 5.72 -10.31 1.15
CA ILE A 21 5.31 -10.60 2.55
C ILE A 21 6.45 -10.21 3.50
N ILE A 22 7.66 -10.68 3.23
CA ILE A 22 8.84 -10.42 4.07
C ILE A 22 9.15 -8.92 4.08
N CYS A 23 9.25 -8.31 2.89
CA CYS A 23 9.52 -6.88 2.77
C CYS A 23 8.43 -6.02 3.44
N GLY A 24 7.16 -6.42 3.34
CA GLY A 24 6.03 -5.75 3.96
C GLY A 24 6.13 -5.75 5.49
N PHE A 25 6.48 -6.88 6.10
CA PHE A 25 6.67 -6.94 7.56
C PHE A 25 7.88 -6.13 8.02
N ILE A 26 9.00 -6.17 7.27
CA ILE A 26 10.18 -5.35 7.56
C ILE A 26 9.81 -3.87 7.51
N MET A 27 9.13 -3.44 6.45
CA MET A 27 8.70 -2.04 6.28
C MET A 27 7.72 -1.61 7.37
N LEU A 28 6.72 -2.44 7.69
CA LEU A 28 5.78 -2.14 8.77
C LEU A 28 6.50 -1.99 10.12
N SER A 29 7.40 -2.92 10.43
CA SER A 29 8.18 -2.89 11.67
C SER A 29 9.05 -1.63 11.74
N TRP A 30 9.74 -1.32 10.64
CA TRP A 30 10.57 -0.11 10.51
C TRP A 30 9.75 1.17 10.70
N MET A 31 8.58 1.26 10.06
CA MET A 31 7.68 2.41 10.19
C MET A 31 7.28 2.62 11.65
N LEU A 32 6.86 1.54 12.32
CA LEU A 32 6.43 1.58 13.71
C LEU A 32 7.58 1.93 14.66
N THR A 33 8.80 1.44 14.42
CA THR A 33 9.97 1.77 15.25
C THR A 33 10.43 3.22 15.05
N GLN A 34 10.37 3.77 13.84
CA GLN A 34 10.84 5.13 13.59
C GLN A 34 9.90 6.23 14.07
N ARG A 35 8.60 6.12 13.79
CA ARG A 35 7.64 7.21 14.05
C ARG A 35 6.53 6.85 15.02
N GLY A 36 6.43 5.58 15.42
CA GLY A 36 5.39 5.09 16.32
C GLY A 36 4.07 4.75 15.61
N PHE A 37 3.25 3.95 16.29
CA PHE A 37 1.96 3.49 15.77
C PHE A 37 0.98 4.63 15.52
N THR A 38 0.89 5.57 16.45
CA THR A 38 -0.03 6.71 16.37
C THR A 38 0.23 7.58 15.16
N TYR A 39 1.49 7.67 14.68
CA TYR A 39 1.82 8.48 13.51
C TYR A 39 1.06 8.08 12.23
N TYR A 40 0.89 6.77 12.01
CA TYR A 40 0.22 6.21 10.82
C TYR A 40 -1.23 5.81 11.11
N PHE A 41 -1.56 5.48 12.35
CA PHE A 41 -2.85 4.90 12.76
C PHE A 41 -3.60 5.74 13.79
N SER A 42 -3.43 7.08 13.79
CA SER A 42 -4.14 8.01 14.70
C SER A 42 -5.66 7.83 14.69
N TRP A 43 -6.23 7.48 13.53
CA TRP A 43 -7.67 7.24 13.36
C TRP A 43 -8.20 6.06 14.19
N VAL A 44 -7.35 5.11 14.60
CA VAL A 44 -7.73 4.03 15.52
C VAL A 44 -8.09 4.58 16.90
N GLY A 45 -7.44 5.67 17.31
CA GLY A 45 -7.77 6.42 18.53
C GLY A 45 -8.86 7.47 18.32
N LEU A 46 -9.57 7.45 17.19
CA LEU A 46 -10.56 8.46 16.77
C LEU A 46 -9.99 9.89 16.65
N ASP A 47 -8.68 10.04 16.55
CA ASP A 47 -8.05 11.33 16.31
C ASP A 47 -7.93 11.59 14.80
N PHE A 48 -8.86 12.40 14.30
CA PHE A 48 -8.92 12.87 12.91
C PHE A 48 -8.48 14.34 12.77
N SER A 49 -7.87 14.91 13.81
CA SER A 49 -7.48 16.32 13.82
C SER A 49 -6.48 16.66 12.70
N GLY A 50 -5.49 15.80 12.48
CA GLY A 50 -4.50 15.93 11.42
C GLY A 50 -5.11 15.87 10.01
N ILE A 51 -5.96 14.88 9.76
CA ILE A 51 -6.69 14.76 8.48
C ILE A 51 -7.53 16.02 8.20
N LYS A 52 -8.22 16.56 9.20
CA LYS A 52 -9.03 17.78 9.04
C LYS A 52 -8.16 18.99 8.67
N GLN A 53 -6.96 19.11 9.24
CA GLN A 53 -6.02 20.17 8.91
C GLN A 53 -5.52 20.03 7.47
N ASP A 54 -5.19 18.81 7.05
CA ASP A 54 -4.75 18.53 5.68
C ASP A 54 -5.83 18.83 4.65
N ILE A 55 -7.08 18.47 4.92
CA ILE A 55 -8.21 18.84 4.04
C ILE A 55 -8.28 20.36 3.89
N LYS A 56 -8.15 21.12 4.98
CA LYS A 56 -8.16 22.59 4.93
C LYS A 56 -7.01 23.14 4.09
N THR A 57 -5.81 22.57 4.22
CA THR A 57 -4.64 22.93 3.42
C THR A 57 -4.86 22.63 1.93
N LEU A 58 -5.41 21.45 1.61
CA LEU A 58 -5.75 21.05 0.25
C LEU A 58 -6.81 21.95 -0.38
N THR A 59 -7.83 22.39 0.38
CA THR A 59 -8.82 23.38 -0.12
C THR A 59 -8.19 24.74 -0.45
N SER A 60 -7.00 25.02 0.07
CA SER A 60 -6.22 26.22 -0.26
C SER A 60 -5.25 26.01 -1.43
N PHE A 61 -5.40 24.91 -2.19
CA PHE A 61 -4.52 24.49 -3.29
C PHE A 61 -3.04 24.35 -2.87
N ARG A 62 -2.80 24.00 -1.59
CA ARG A 62 -1.46 23.69 -1.08
C ARG A 62 -1.39 22.21 -0.74
N LEU A 63 -0.24 21.60 -1.03
CA LEU A 63 0.03 20.24 -0.61
C LEU A 63 0.47 20.23 0.87
N PRO A 64 -0.20 19.45 1.74
CA PRO A 64 0.23 19.30 3.12
C PRO A 64 1.53 18.50 3.22
N ASP A 65 2.34 18.83 4.22
CA ASP A 65 3.56 18.08 4.54
C ASP A 65 3.22 16.82 5.35
N ALA A 66 4.06 15.78 5.26
CA ALA A 66 3.85 14.54 5.99
C ALA A 66 4.05 14.73 7.51
N HIS A 67 2.97 14.69 8.28
CA HIS A 67 3.00 14.78 9.74
C HIS A 67 2.17 13.67 10.41
N SER A 68 2.26 13.58 11.74
CA SER A 68 1.55 12.57 12.54
C SER A 68 0.04 12.72 12.35
N GLY A 69 -0.66 11.62 12.05
CA GLY A 69 -2.11 11.60 11.89
C GLY A 69 -2.64 12.41 10.70
N GLY A 70 -1.77 12.85 9.78
CA GLY A 70 -2.16 13.50 8.53
C GLY A 70 -2.65 12.50 7.48
N ILE A 71 -3.16 13.00 6.36
CA ILE A 71 -3.60 12.21 5.22
C ILE A 71 -2.42 11.42 4.64
N ALA A 72 -1.25 12.05 4.49
CA ALA A 72 -0.09 11.39 3.88
C ALA A 72 0.40 10.18 4.71
N SER A 73 0.51 10.33 6.04
CA SER A 73 0.93 9.23 6.91
C SER A 73 -0.14 8.14 6.99
N THR A 74 -1.42 8.52 7.01
CA THR A 74 -2.55 7.58 7.02
C THR A 74 -2.60 6.75 5.74
N ILE A 75 -2.47 7.39 4.57
CA ILE A 75 -2.41 6.70 3.27
C ILE A 75 -1.23 5.74 3.24
N GLN A 76 -0.04 6.17 3.68
CA GLN A 76 1.14 5.30 3.74
C GLN A 76 0.88 4.06 4.61
N GLY A 77 0.29 4.24 5.80
CA GLY A 77 -0.10 3.13 6.68
C GLY A 77 -1.08 2.16 6.01
N PHE A 78 -2.14 2.68 5.38
CA PHE A 78 -3.08 1.86 4.63
C PHE A 78 -2.46 1.12 3.45
N GLY A 79 -1.52 1.75 2.74
CA GLY A 79 -0.79 1.12 1.66
C GLY A 79 -0.02 -0.12 2.11
N VAL A 80 0.71 -0.01 3.21
CA VAL A 80 1.47 -1.15 3.78
C VAL A 80 0.53 -2.26 4.27
N LEU A 81 -0.57 -1.90 4.93
CA LEU A 81 -1.56 -2.88 5.38
C LEU A 81 -2.23 -3.60 4.20
N ALA A 82 -2.67 -2.86 3.19
CA ALA A 82 -3.28 -3.45 2.01
C ALA A 82 -2.30 -4.36 1.26
N LEU A 83 -1.01 -3.99 1.21
CA LEU A 83 0.05 -4.79 0.58
C LEU A 83 0.24 -6.11 1.33
N LEU A 84 0.27 -6.06 2.66
CA LEU A 84 0.38 -7.26 3.50
C LEU A 84 -0.86 -8.14 3.36
N ILE A 85 -2.06 -7.60 3.37
CA ILE A 85 -3.31 -8.37 3.23
C ILE A 85 -3.35 -9.09 1.88
N VAL A 86 -3.04 -8.40 0.78
CA VAL A 86 -3.05 -9.03 -0.55
C VAL A 86 -1.94 -10.08 -0.69
N ALA A 87 -0.74 -9.81 -0.17
CA ALA A 87 0.37 -10.75 -0.25
C ALA A 87 0.12 -12.01 0.61
N LEU A 88 -0.40 -11.84 1.84
CA LEU A 88 -0.76 -12.95 2.72
C LEU A 88 -1.91 -13.78 2.17
N SER A 89 -2.94 -13.16 1.59
CA SER A 89 -4.03 -13.91 0.94
C SER A 89 -3.53 -14.70 -0.28
N GLY A 90 -2.59 -14.16 -1.05
CA GLY A 90 -1.93 -14.88 -2.16
C GLY A 90 -1.08 -16.06 -1.68
N GLY A 91 -0.30 -15.86 -0.62
CA GLY A 91 0.47 -16.93 0.02
C GLY A 91 -0.41 -18.03 0.62
N LEU A 92 -1.51 -17.66 1.27
CA LEU A 92 -2.50 -18.60 1.80
C LEU A 92 -3.17 -19.38 0.67
N TRP A 93 -3.56 -18.71 -0.42
CA TRP A 93 -4.08 -19.38 -1.60
C TRP A 93 -3.08 -20.41 -2.15
N PHE A 94 -1.80 -20.05 -2.28
CA PHE A 94 -0.76 -20.93 -2.81
C PHE A 94 -0.63 -22.22 -1.96
N LEU A 95 -0.65 -22.09 -0.64
CA LEU A 95 -0.64 -23.23 0.28
C LEU A 95 -1.89 -24.11 0.12
N LEU A 96 -3.08 -23.51 0.15
CA LEU A 96 -4.35 -24.24 0.04
C LEU A 96 -4.52 -24.94 -1.31
N ASN A 97 -4.08 -24.29 -2.40
CA ASN A 97 -4.09 -24.86 -3.74
C ASN A 97 -3.15 -26.07 -3.84
N THR A 98 -1.96 -25.98 -3.23
CA THR A 98 -1.00 -27.10 -3.15
C THR A 98 -1.58 -28.29 -2.38
N MET A 99 -2.39 -28.01 -1.35
CA MET A 99 -3.10 -29.04 -0.57
C MET A 99 -4.41 -29.52 -1.22
N GLN A 100 -4.75 -29.05 -2.43
CA GLN A 100 -6.02 -29.34 -3.13
C GLN A 100 -7.26 -29.08 -2.25
N SER A 101 -7.20 -28.03 -1.42
CA SER A 101 -8.31 -27.66 -0.53
C SER A 101 -9.42 -26.95 -1.29
N ASN A 102 -10.68 -27.27 -0.98
CA ASN A 102 -11.86 -26.57 -1.51
C ASN A 102 -11.92 -25.09 -1.10
N LEU A 103 -11.17 -24.66 -0.07
CA LEU A 103 -11.08 -23.26 0.35
C LEU A 103 -10.23 -22.41 -0.60
N ALA A 104 -9.40 -23.03 -1.45
CA ALA A 104 -8.52 -22.30 -2.36
C ALA A 104 -9.32 -21.38 -3.30
N GLU A 105 -10.48 -21.83 -3.80
CA GLU A 105 -11.34 -21.03 -4.66
C GLU A 105 -11.84 -19.75 -3.94
N THR A 106 -12.31 -19.88 -2.70
CA THR A 106 -12.75 -18.73 -1.91
C THR A 106 -11.59 -17.76 -1.64
N VAL A 107 -10.40 -18.26 -1.30
CA VAL A 107 -9.25 -17.40 -0.99
C VAL A 107 -8.74 -16.65 -2.23
N ILE A 108 -8.74 -17.26 -3.43
CA ILE A 108 -8.35 -16.53 -4.65
C ILE A 108 -9.35 -15.43 -4.99
N HIS A 109 -10.64 -15.63 -4.73
CA HIS A 109 -11.64 -14.58 -4.88
C HIS A 109 -11.35 -13.38 -3.97
N TRP A 110 -11.03 -13.62 -2.69
CA TRP A 110 -10.63 -12.55 -1.77
C TRP A 110 -9.32 -11.89 -2.18
N HIS A 111 -8.33 -12.66 -2.63
CA HIS A 111 -7.06 -12.12 -3.13
C HIS A 111 -7.30 -11.14 -4.29
N LYS A 112 -8.09 -11.54 -5.30
CA LYS A 112 -8.49 -10.67 -6.43
C LYS A 112 -9.28 -9.42 -6.00
N PHE A 113 -10.04 -9.50 -4.92
CA PHE A 113 -10.71 -8.33 -4.37
C PHE A 113 -9.71 -7.38 -3.70
N PHE A 114 -8.76 -7.92 -2.93
CA PHE A 114 -7.75 -7.12 -2.26
C PHE A 114 -6.73 -6.48 -3.21
N THR A 115 -6.48 -7.07 -4.39
CA THR A 115 -5.61 -6.44 -5.41
C THR A 115 -6.13 -5.07 -5.82
N THR A 116 -7.46 -4.88 -5.89
CA THR A 116 -8.05 -3.58 -6.25
C THR A 116 -7.63 -2.46 -5.29
N PHE A 117 -7.52 -2.72 -3.98
CA PHE A 117 -7.08 -1.70 -3.03
C PHE A 117 -5.62 -1.29 -3.27
N ILE A 118 -4.77 -2.26 -3.61
CA ILE A 118 -3.36 -1.99 -3.87
C ILE A 118 -3.17 -1.30 -5.22
N GLU A 119 -3.93 -1.66 -6.25
CA GLU A 119 -3.94 -0.96 -7.54
C GLU A 119 -4.31 0.51 -7.35
N VAL A 120 -5.41 0.79 -6.63
CA VAL A 120 -5.83 2.16 -6.32
C VAL A 120 -4.75 2.91 -5.53
N TYR A 121 -4.15 2.26 -4.53
CA TYR A 121 -3.05 2.85 -3.76
C TYR A 121 -1.85 3.19 -4.65
N PHE A 122 -1.41 2.27 -5.52
CA PHE A 122 -0.28 2.50 -6.42
C PHE A 122 -0.53 3.69 -7.35
N TYR A 123 -1.72 3.81 -7.93
CA TYR A 123 -2.06 4.95 -8.77
C TYR A 123 -2.10 6.26 -8.00
N ALA A 124 -2.81 6.29 -6.86
CA ALA A 124 -2.96 7.49 -6.06
C ALA A 124 -1.62 7.96 -5.46
N HIS A 125 -0.88 7.06 -4.82
CA HIS A 125 0.42 7.35 -4.22
C HIS A 125 1.46 7.69 -5.28
N GLY A 126 1.51 6.95 -6.39
CA GLY A 126 2.42 7.22 -7.51
C GLY A 126 2.17 8.59 -8.14
N ALA A 127 0.90 8.93 -8.40
CA ALA A 127 0.53 10.25 -8.94
C ALA A 127 0.92 11.38 -7.97
N MET A 128 0.66 11.23 -6.67
CA MET A 128 1.04 12.21 -5.66
C MET A 128 2.57 12.36 -5.56
N GLY A 129 3.32 11.27 -5.58
CA GLY A 129 4.79 11.32 -5.58
C GLY A 129 5.35 12.11 -6.77
N VAL A 130 4.80 11.88 -7.97
CA VAL A 130 5.15 12.65 -9.17
C VAL A 130 4.79 14.14 -9.01
N LEU A 131 3.59 14.45 -8.51
CA LEU A 131 3.16 15.83 -8.27
C LEU A 131 4.07 16.56 -7.29
N HIS A 132 4.47 15.92 -6.18
CA HIS A 132 5.40 16.49 -5.21
C HIS A 132 6.74 16.87 -5.88
N ILE A 133 7.33 15.97 -6.68
CA ILE A 133 8.60 16.23 -7.39
C ILE A 133 8.45 17.39 -8.39
N LEU A 134 7.35 17.43 -9.15
CA LEU A 134 7.13 18.48 -10.14
C LEU A 134 6.96 19.87 -9.49
N ILE A 135 6.21 19.96 -8.39
CA ILE A 135 5.98 21.21 -7.67
C ILE A 135 7.28 21.69 -7.03
N GLU A 136 8.05 20.80 -6.42
CA GLU A 136 9.34 21.15 -5.82
C GLU A 136 10.32 21.69 -6.88
N LYS A 137 10.40 21.04 -8.03
CA LYS A 137 11.23 21.49 -9.16
C LYS A 137 10.77 22.81 -9.76
N TYR A 138 9.46 23.05 -9.86
CA TYR A 138 8.92 24.32 -10.33
C TYR A 138 9.26 25.46 -9.37
N LYS A 139 9.05 25.25 -8.06
CA LYS A 139 9.37 26.23 -7.01
C LYS A 139 10.86 26.59 -7.01
N SER A 140 11.74 25.59 -7.17
CA SER A 140 13.20 25.80 -7.25
C SER A 140 13.65 26.57 -8.50
N ARG A 141 12.83 26.66 -9.55
CA ARG A 141 13.14 27.45 -10.77
C ARG A 141 12.63 28.89 -10.71
N SER A 142 11.68 29.17 -9.83
CA SER A 142 11.06 30.50 -9.67
C SER A 142 11.74 31.38 -8.61
N VAL A 143 12.76 30.84 -7.91
CA VAL A 143 13.63 31.53 -6.94
C VAL A 143 15.00 31.69 -7.57
#